data_AF-A0A9W8GRE8-F1
#
_entry.id   AF-A0A9W8GRE8-F1
#
_cell.length_a   1.000
_cell.length_b   1.000
_cell.length_c   1.000
_cell.angle_alpha   90.00
_cell.angle_beta   90.00
_cell.angle_gamma   90.00
#
_symmetry.space_group_name_H-M   'P 1'
#
loop_
_entity.id
_entity.type
_entity.pdbx_description
1 polymer ?
#
loop_
_entity_poly.entity_id
_entity_poly.type
_entity_poly.pdbx_seq_one_letter_code
_entity_poly.pdbx_strand_id
1 'polypeptide(L)'
;TLGLQIRSIGSRWPQNVVFAAAVELLDKQAATTLAAVTEKYKAYVDRMVAEDLAEAYAMRHIVDGKTAAKILGIKPGPALKGVLDRVIDWQLDHPQGTRSECETFIKDTIGADMQS
;
A
#
# COMPACT_ATOMS: atom_id res chain seq x y z
N THR A 1 -0.15 -3.95 3.45
CA THR A 1 -1.24 -3.15 4.07
C THR A 1 -2.28 -2.78 3.00
N LEU A 2 -3.38 -2.11 3.38
CA LEU A 2 -4.38 -1.58 2.43
C LEU A 2 -3.73 -0.58 1.45
N GLY A 3 -2.81 0.27 1.93
CA GLY A 3 -2.09 1.22 1.07
C GLY A 3 -1.25 0.57 -0.04
N LEU A 4 -0.61 -0.58 0.24
CA LEU A 4 0.10 -1.34 -0.81
C LEU A 4 -0.84 -1.93 -1.86
N GLN A 5 -2.07 -2.33 -1.49
CA GLN A 5 -3.07 -2.79 -2.45
C GLN A 5 -3.50 -1.65 -3.38
N ILE A 6 -3.74 -0.46 -2.84
CA ILE A 6 -4.07 0.72 -3.65
C ILE A 6 -2.93 1.10 -4.58
N ARG A 7 -1.69 1.01 -4.10
CA ARG A 7 -0.50 1.24 -4.93
C ARG A 7 -0.37 0.26 -6.09
N SER A 8 -0.71 -1.02 -5.88
CA SER A 8 -0.65 -2.03 -6.94
C SER A 8 -1.77 -1.85 -7.97
N ILE A 9 -2.96 -1.39 -7.54
CA ILE A 9 -4.09 -1.06 -8.43
C ILE A 9 -3.83 0.25 -9.20
N GLY A 10 -3.09 1.17 -8.59
CA GLY A 10 -2.69 2.45 -9.19
C GLY A 10 -3.81 3.49 -9.18
N SER A 11 -3.70 4.49 -10.06
CA SER A 11 -4.69 5.58 -10.19
C SER A 11 -6.09 5.12 -10.61
N ARG A 12 -6.24 3.84 -10.99
CA ARG A 12 -7.50 3.24 -11.40
C ARG A 12 -8.29 2.62 -10.24
N TRP A 13 -7.82 2.78 -9.01
CA TRP A 13 -8.48 2.18 -7.84
C TRP A 13 -9.95 2.58 -7.68
N PRO A 14 -10.40 3.83 -7.96
CA PRO A 14 -11.82 4.16 -7.85
C PRO A 14 -12.67 3.38 -8.86
N GLN A 15 -12.16 3.22 -10.09
CA GLN A 15 -12.84 2.43 -11.13
C GLN A 15 -12.85 0.94 -10.77
N ASN A 16 -11.79 0.44 -10.12
CA ASN A 16 -11.72 -0.93 -9.64
C ASN A 16 -12.82 -1.22 -8.59
N VAL A 17 -13.05 -0.30 -7.64
CA VAL A 17 -14.12 -0.38 -6.64
C VAL A 17 -15.50 -0.48 -7.31
N VAL A 18 -15.79 0.39 -8.29
CA VAL A 18 -17.07 0.36 -9.02
C VAL A 18 -17.24 -0.94 -9.80
N PHE A 19 -16.17 -1.41 -10.47
CA PHE A 19 -16.21 -2.66 -11.22
C PHE A 19 -16.41 -3.87 -10.31
N ALA A 20 -15.74 -3.93 -9.17
CA ALA A 20 -15.91 -4.98 -8.18
C ALA A 20 -17.35 -5.02 -7.64
N ALA A 21 -17.94 -3.85 -7.34
CA ALA A 21 -19.35 -3.74 -6.96
C ALA A 21 -20.30 -4.25 -8.06
N ALA A 22 -20.04 -3.90 -9.33
CA ALA A 22 -20.84 -4.38 -10.45
C ALA A 22 -20.74 -5.91 -10.63
N VAL A 23 -19.54 -6.48 -10.50
CA VAL A 23 -19.33 -7.94 -10.57
C VAL A 23 -20.10 -8.64 -9.45
N GLU A 24 -20.06 -8.13 -8.23
CA GLU A 24 -20.78 -8.69 -7.08
C GLU A 24 -22.32 -8.61 -7.25
N LEU A 25 -22.83 -7.54 -7.88
CA LEU A 25 -24.26 -7.41 -8.19
C LEU A 25 -24.72 -8.34 -9.31
N LEU A 26 -23.83 -8.64 -10.27
CA LEU A 26 -24.13 -9.53 -11.39
C LEU A 26 -23.96 -11.01 -11.02
N ASP A 27 -23.36 -11.30 -9.87
CA ASP A 27 -23.20 -12.67 -9.39
C ASP A 27 -24.55 -13.25 -8.93
N LYS A 28 -25.12 -14.08 -9.79
CA LYS A 28 -26.42 -14.74 -9.57
C LYS A 28 -26.40 -15.73 -8.40
N GLN A 29 -25.24 -16.12 -7.88
CA GLN A 29 -25.11 -16.98 -6.71
C GLN A 29 -25.04 -16.18 -5.40
N ALA A 30 -24.75 -14.89 -5.45
CA ALA A 30 -24.71 -14.03 -4.28
C ALA A 30 -26.14 -13.57 -3.94
N ALA A 31 -26.67 -14.00 -2.79
CA ALA A 31 -27.92 -13.47 -2.24
C ALA A 31 -27.70 -12.06 -1.65
N THR A 32 -27.33 -11.12 -2.51
CA THR A 32 -26.87 -9.79 -2.12
C THR A 32 -27.79 -8.74 -2.75
N THR A 33 -28.18 -7.73 -1.97
CA THR A 33 -29.03 -6.64 -2.44
C THR A 33 -28.18 -5.46 -2.93
N LEU A 34 -28.76 -4.63 -3.80
CA LEU A 34 -28.12 -3.38 -4.24
C LEU A 34 -27.68 -2.52 -3.04
N ALA A 35 -28.52 -2.43 -2.01
CA ALA A 35 -28.21 -1.66 -0.81
C ALA A 35 -27.00 -2.25 -0.04
N ALA A 36 -26.93 -3.57 0.12
CA ALA A 36 -25.83 -4.23 0.82
C ALA A 36 -24.48 -4.05 0.10
N VAL A 37 -24.45 -4.21 -1.23
CA VAL A 37 -23.25 -3.91 -2.04
C VAL A 37 -22.86 -2.45 -1.89
N THR A 38 -23.82 -1.56 -2.08
CA THR A 38 -23.57 -0.11 -2.03
C THR A 38 -22.93 0.28 -0.70
N GLU A 39 -23.49 -0.20 0.41
CA GLU A 39 -22.97 0.10 1.75
C GLU A 39 -21.57 -0.48 1.97
N LYS A 40 -21.32 -1.73 1.54
CA LYS A 40 -20.01 -2.38 1.63
C LYS A 40 -18.91 -1.58 0.92
N TYR A 41 -19.14 -1.22 -0.35
CA TYR A 41 -18.13 -0.50 -1.13
C TYR A 41 -18.04 0.98 -0.72
N LYS A 42 -19.14 1.57 -0.24
CA LYS A 42 -19.10 2.90 0.40
C LYS A 42 -18.21 2.88 1.65
N ALA A 43 -18.41 1.93 2.56
CA ALA A 43 -17.59 1.81 3.76
C ALA A 43 -16.11 1.58 3.43
N TYR A 44 -15.82 0.83 2.36
CA TYR A 44 -14.46 0.66 1.87
C TYR A 44 -13.83 1.98 1.40
N VAL A 45 -14.55 2.77 0.59
CA VAL A 45 -14.08 4.09 0.12
C VAL A 45 -13.94 5.07 1.28
N ASP A 46 -14.92 5.11 2.19
CA ASP A 46 -14.91 6.00 3.36
C ASP A 46 -13.68 5.70 4.24
N ARG A 47 -13.35 4.41 4.44
CA ARG A 47 -12.14 4.00 5.16
C ARG A 47 -10.88 4.47 4.46
N MET A 48 -10.80 4.34 3.14
CA MET A 48 -9.63 4.81 2.38
C MET A 48 -9.43 6.32 2.51
N VAL A 49 -10.51 7.09 2.48
CA VAL A 49 -10.44 8.55 2.66
C VAL A 49 -10.07 8.89 4.10
N ALA A 50 -10.65 8.22 5.09
CA ALA A 50 -10.36 8.44 6.50
C ALA A 50 -8.90 8.13 6.88
N GLU A 51 -8.29 7.14 6.23
CA GLU A 51 -6.89 6.75 6.41
C GLU A 51 -5.91 7.51 5.45
N ASP A 52 -6.38 8.52 4.70
CA ASP A 52 -5.60 9.29 3.72
C ASP A 52 -4.87 8.43 2.66
N LEU A 53 -5.48 7.30 2.29
CA LEU A 53 -4.90 6.31 1.37
C LEU A 53 -5.26 6.56 -0.10
N ALA A 54 -6.14 7.52 -0.39
CA ALA A 54 -6.63 7.79 -1.74
C ALA A 54 -5.49 8.07 -2.74
N GLU A 55 -4.43 8.73 -2.29
CA GLU A 55 -3.24 9.07 -3.08
C GLU A 55 -2.02 8.19 -2.80
N ALA A 56 -2.17 7.10 -2.04
CA ALA A 56 -1.07 6.19 -1.71
C ALA A 56 -0.39 5.58 -2.96
N TYR A 57 -1.12 5.49 -4.07
CA TYR A 57 -0.58 5.04 -5.35
C TYR A 57 0.46 6.01 -5.96
N ALA A 58 0.34 7.31 -5.68
CA ALA A 58 1.25 8.35 -6.17
C ALA A 58 2.44 8.59 -5.23
N MET A 59 2.43 7.99 -4.03
CA MET A 59 3.45 8.19 -3.01
C MET A 59 4.85 7.77 -3.51
N ARG A 60 5.81 8.67 -3.45
CA ARG A 60 7.20 8.35 -3.77
C ARG A 60 7.90 7.80 -2.53
N HIS A 61 8.86 6.91 -2.74
CA HIS A 61 9.74 6.46 -1.66
C HIS A 61 10.55 7.67 -1.17
N ILE A 62 10.53 7.92 0.13
CA ILE A 62 11.34 8.96 0.80
C ILE A 62 12.83 8.57 0.80
N VAL A 63 13.10 7.27 0.80
CA VAL A 63 14.42 6.67 0.57
C VAL A 63 14.38 5.89 -0.74
N ASP A 64 15.23 6.28 -1.71
CA ASP A 64 15.30 5.61 -3.00
C ASP A 64 15.98 4.22 -2.93
N GLY A 65 15.79 3.42 -3.98
CA GLY A 65 16.34 2.06 -4.04
C GLY A 65 17.87 2.01 -3.98
N LYS A 66 18.57 3.05 -4.45
CA LYS A 66 20.03 3.11 -4.40
C LYS A 66 20.51 3.28 -2.96
N THR A 67 19.85 4.16 -2.21
CA THR A 67 20.15 4.43 -0.79
C THR A 67 19.79 3.22 0.05
N ALA A 68 18.60 2.64 -0.13
CA ALA A 68 18.18 1.44 0.59
C ALA A 68 19.12 0.25 0.33
N ALA A 69 19.52 0.02 -0.92
CA ALA A 69 20.50 -1.02 -1.27
C ALA A 69 21.85 -0.79 -0.60
N LYS A 70 22.30 0.46 -0.52
CA LYS A 70 23.56 0.82 0.16
C LYS A 70 23.49 0.58 1.66
N ILE A 71 22.39 0.95 2.32
CA ILE A 71 22.20 0.76 3.77
C ILE A 71 22.25 -0.72 4.14
N LEU A 72 21.58 -1.57 3.35
CA LEU A 72 21.49 -3.01 3.60
C LEU A 72 22.63 -3.82 3.00
N GLY A 73 23.50 -3.22 2.18
CA GLY A 73 24.57 -3.93 1.47
C GLY A 73 24.08 -4.95 0.44
N ILE A 74 22.86 -4.79 -0.09
CA ILE A 74 22.22 -5.75 -1.00
C ILE A 74 22.35 -5.34 -2.47
N LYS A 75 22.30 -6.32 -3.38
CA LYS A 75 22.26 -6.06 -4.82
C LYS A 75 20.86 -5.65 -5.29
N PRO A 76 20.74 -4.83 -6.36
CA PRO A 76 19.45 -4.55 -6.99
C PRO A 76 18.81 -5.86 -7.47
N GLY A 77 17.55 -6.08 -7.11
CA GLY A 77 16.83 -7.30 -7.44
C GLY A 77 15.48 -7.40 -6.71
N PRO A 78 14.81 -8.57 -6.75
CA PRO A 78 13.51 -8.76 -6.10
C PRO A 78 13.50 -8.42 -4.61
N ALA A 79 14.61 -8.67 -3.91
CA ALA A 79 14.77 -8.30 -2.50
C ALA A 79 14.65 -6.79 -2.27
N LEU A 80 15.20 -5.96 -3.17
CA LEU A 80 15.11 -4.49 -3.07
C LEU A 80 13.67 -4.00 -3.27
N LYS A 81 12.87 -4.68 -4.10
CA LYS A 81 11.44 -4.36 -4.24
C LYS A 81 10.71 -4.55 -2.91
N GLY A 82 10.94 -5.68 -2.22
CA GLY A 82 10.33 -5.94 -0.91
C GLY A 82 10.74 -4.90 0.15
N VAL A 83 12.00 -4.42 0.11
CA VAL A 83 12.45 -3.32 0.97
C VAL A 83 11.71 -2.02 0.65
N LEU A 84 11.56 -1.67 -0.62
CA LEU A 84 10.86 -0.46 -1.03
C LEU A 84 9.36 -0.49 -0.70
N ASP A 85 8.72 -1.67 -0.77
CA ASP A 85 7.34 -1.85 -0.32
C ASP A 85 7.23 -1.60 1.20
N ARG A 86 8.19 -2.10 2.00
CA ARG A 86 8.25 -1.82 3.45
C ARG A 86 8.53 -0.35 3.77
N VAL A 87 9.28 0.36 2.91
CA VAL A 87 9.49 1.80 3.02
C VAL A 87 8.17 2.57 2.81
N ILE A 88 7.34 2.16 1.85
CA ILE A 88 6.02 2.75 1.67
C ILE A 88 5.12 2.44 2.87
N ASP A 89 5.09 1.19 3.36
CA ASP A 89 4.32 0.85 4.56
C ASP A 89 4.72 1.74 5.74
N TRP A 90 6.02 1.90 5.99
CA TRP A 90 6.50 2.78 7.05
C TRP A 90 6.07 4.25 6.84
N GLN A 91 6.12 4.76 5.61
CA GLN A 91 5.68 6.13 5.28
C GLN A 91 4.17 6.34 5.50
N LEU A 92 3.37 5.31 5.27
CA LEU A 92 1.92 5.36 5.53
C LEU A 92 1.64 5.37 7.03
N ASP A 93 2.41 4.62 7.81
CA ASP A 93 2.32 4.62 9.28
C ASP A 93 2.89 5.90 9.90
N HIS A 94 3.82 6.57 9.21
CA HIS A 94 4.52 7.77 9.66
C HIS A 94 4.45 8.89 8.61
N PRO A 95 3.28 9.52 8.40
CA PRO A 95 3.08 10.50 7.32
C PRO A 95 3.95 11.76 7.45
N GLN A 96 4.45 12.07 8.65
CA GLN A 96 5.39 13.17 8.92
C GLN A 96 6.83 12.69 9.15
N GLY A 97 7.08 11.40 8.92
CA GLY A 97 8.39 10.79 9.09
C GLY A 97 9.42 11.39 8.13
N THR A 98 10.62 11.61 8.65
CA THR A 98 11.73 12.17 7.90
C THR A 98 12.53 11.08 7.18
N ARG A 99 13.32 11.50 6.18
CA ARG A 99 14.24 10.60 5.50
C ARG A 99 15.20 9.91 6.47
N SER A 100 15.72 10.63 7.46
CA SER A 100 16.66 10.07 8.44
C SER A 100 16.02 8.98 9.29
N GLU A 101 14.78 9.17 9.73
CA GLU A 101 14.06 8.16 10.51
C GLU A 101 13.76 6.91 9.67
N CYS A 102 13.42 7.09 8.39
CA CYS A 102 13.23 5.99 7.47
C CYS A 102 14.53 5.20 7.24
N GLU A 103 15.67 5.89 7.11
CA GLU A 103 16.99 5.24 6.99
C GLU A 103 17.32 4.41 8.24
N THR A 104 17.01 4.92 9.43
CA THR A 104 17.13 4.18 10.70
C THR A 104 16.23 2.94 10.71
N PHE A 105 14.97 3.06 10.32
CA PHE A 105 14.05 1.93 10.20
C PHE A 105 14.56 0.84 9.23
N ILE A 106 15.08 1.25 8.06
CA ILE A 106 15.68 0.31 7.10
C ILE A 106 16.84 -0.44 7.74
N LYS A 107 17.73 0.28 8.43
CA LYS A 107 18.92 -0.32 9.03
C LYS A 107 18.58 -1.27 10.18
N ASP A 108 17.76 -0.81 11.12
CA ASP A 108 17.59 -1.48 12.42
C ASP A 108 16.48 -2.54 12.38
N THR A 109 15.41 -2.32 11.62
CA THR A 109 14.29 -3.27 11.51
C THR A 109 14.49 -4.21 10.33
N ILE A 110 14.59 -3.68 9.11
CA ILE A 110 14.69 -4.53 7.92
C ILE A 110 16.03 -5.28 7.90
N GLY A 111 17.12 -4.62 8.31
CA GLY A 111 18.43 -5.25 8.40
C GLY A 111 18.49 -6.40 9.40
N ALA A 112 17.79 -6.29 10.54
CA ALA A 112 17.73 -7.35 11.55
C ALA A 112 16.89 -8.56 11.07
N ASP A 113 15.77 -8.30 10.41
CA ASP A 113 14.89 -9.35 9.87
C ASP A 113 15.58 -10.20 8.79
N MET A 114 16.53 -9.62 8.03
CA MET A 114 17.26 -10.33 6.99
C MET A 114 18.39 -11.25 7.53
N GLN A 115 18.75 -11.09 8.80
CA GLN A 115 19.81 -11.89 9.46
C GLN A 115 19.24 -12.98 10.38
N SER A 116 17.92 -13.00 10.57
CA SER A 116 17.16 -13.98 11.36
C SER A 116 16.61 -15.10 10.48
#